data_AF-A0A251N9X5-F1
#
_entry.id   AF-A0A251N9X5-F1
#
_cell.length_a   1.000
_cell.length_b   1.000
_cell.length_c   1.000
_cell.angle_alpha   90.00
_cell.angle_beta   90.00
_cell.angle_gamma   90.00
#
_symmetry.space_group_name_H-M   'P 1'
#
loop_
_entity.id
_entity.type
_entity.pdbx_description
1 polymer ?
#
loop_
_entity_poly.entity_id
_entity_poly.type
_entity_poly.pdbx_seq_one_letter_code
_entity_poly.pdbx_strand_id
1 'polypeptide(L)'
;MATMLFTQTVPSKTLTCTSLSGRNLNSNRLISISMATGRATTAVPSPPQRRRTMSALEARISLVAALASQASSVSQRLLLELATETAKYVFPKNFEARTLEEALMSVPDLETVKFKVLSRRDQYEIREVEPYFIAETTMSGKTGFDFNGASQSFNVLAEYLFGKNTTKEKMEMTTPVFTRKAQSDGVKMEMTTPVITTRLEDQDKWQMSFVIPSKYGANSPLPKDPSVRITEVPRKIVAAVAFSGFVTDEEVKRRESKLREALKKDGQFQVEEGTSVEVAQYNPPFTLPFQRRNEISLEVESKEQ
;
A
#
# COMPACT_ATOMS: atom_id res chain seq x y z
N MET A 1 -27.07 -22.40 -50.40
CA MET A 1 -28.49 -22.00 -50.40
C MET A 1 -28.91 -21.90 -48.94
N ALA A 2 -29.27 -20.79 -48.30
CA ALA A 2 -29.48 -19.37 -48.58
C ALA A 2 -29.16 -18.64 -47.25
N THR A 3 -28.45 -17.51 -47.13
CA THR A 3 -28.71 -16.12 -47.56
C THR A 3 -30.01 -15.48 -47.03
N MET A 4 -29.89 -14.73 -45.93
CA MET A 4 -30.65 -13.53 -45.53
C MET A 4 -29.75 -12.83 -44.49
N LEU A 5 -29.12 -11.65 -44.64
CA LEU A 5 -29.43 -10.38 -45.31
C LEU A 5 -30.73 -9.73 -44.81
N PHE A 6 -30.59 -8.95 -43.73
CA PHE A 6 -31.39 -7.75 -43.52
C PHE A 6 -30.48 -6.59 -43.13
N THR A 7 -30.37 -5.67 -44.08
CA THR A 7 -29.86 -4.32 -43.97
C THR A 7 -30.96 -3.43 -43.38
N GLN A 8 -30.63 -2.55 -42.45
CA GLN A 8 -31.37 -1.29 -42.32
C GLN A 8 -30.48 -0.17 -41.78
N THR A 9 -30.68 0.97 -42.39
CA THR A 9 -29.84 2.16 -42.47
C THR A 9 -30.02 3.13 -41.31
N VAL A 10 -28.93 3.87 -41.08
CA VAL A 10 -28.67 4.98 -40.15
C VAL A 10 -29.58 6.21 -40.42
N PRO A 11 -29.75 7.11 -39.43
CA PRO A 11 -29.31 8.48 -39.70
C PRO A 11 -28.38 9.06 -38.61
N SER A 12 -27.42 9.82 -39.11
CA SER A 12 -26.30 10.43 -38.41
C SER A 12 -26.72 11.49 -37.39
N LYS A 13 -26.04 11.52 -36.24
CA LYS A 13 -25.78 12.75 -35.51
C LYS A 13 -24.32 12.81 -35.07
N THR A 14 -23.62 13.72 -35.74
CA THR A 14 -22.26 14.19 -35.48
C THR A 14 -22.20 14.88 -34.12
N LEU A 15 -21.36 14.41 -33.21
CA LEU A 15 -20.87 15.22 -32.09
C LEU A 15 -19.34 15.06 -32.04
N THR A 16 -18.70 16.21 -32.23
CA THR A 16 -17.28 16.42 -32.43
C THR A 16 -16.50 16.20 -31.13
N CYS A 17 -15.40 15.47 -31.29
CA CYS A 17 -14.35 15.27 -30.31
C CYS A 17 -13.56 16.57 -30.11
N THR A 18 -13.20 16.90 -28.86
CA THR A 18 -12.00 17.71 -28.62
C THR A 18 -11.38 17.30 -27.29
N SER A 19 -10.25 16.60 -27.40
CA SER A 19 -9.29 16.36 -26.33
C SER A 19 -8.43 17.61 -26.14
N LEU A 20 -8.27 18.07 -24.90
CA LEU A 20 -7.28 19.07 -24.54
C LEU A 20 -6.13 18.38 -23.79
N SER A 21 -5.11 18.07 -24.59
CA SER A 21 -3.76 17.72 -24.16
C SER A 21 -3.12 18.94 -23.50
N GLY A 22 -2.72 18.80 -22.24
CA GLY A 22 -1.87 19.77 -21.56
C GLY A 22 -0.47 19.77 -22.15
N ARG A 23 -0.06 20.90 -22.73
CA ARG A 23 1.35 21.20 -22.99
C ARG A 23 1.73 22.49 -22.26
N ASN A 24 2.71 22.32 -21.38
CA ASN A 24 3.61 23.33 -20.86
C ASN A 24 4.17 24.18 -22.01
N LEU A 25 4.01 25.49 -21.95
CA LEU A 25 4.73 26.43 -22.79
C LEU A 25 5.24 27.59 -21.94
N ASN A 26 6.53 27.48 -21.58
CA ASN A 26 7.41 28.62 -21.40
C ASN A 26 7.31 29.50 -22.65
N SER A 27 6.96 30.78 -22.49
CA SER A 27 7.08 31.76 -23.57
C SER A 27 7.93 32.92 -23.11
N ASN A 28 9.20 32.86 -23.54
CA ASN A 28 10.08 34.01 -23.63
C ASN A 28 9.42 35.11 -24.44
N ARG A 29 9.49 36.33 -23.90
CA ARG A 29 9.18 37.58 -24.60
C ARG A 29 9.83 37.61 -25.98
N LEU A 30 9.00 37.70 -27.02
CA LEU A 30 9.40 38.23 -28.32
C LEU A 30 8.58 39.49 -28.57
N ILE A 31 9.31 40.59 -28.68
CA ILE A 31 8.85 41.93 -28.98
C ILE A 31 8.39 41.94 -30.45
N SER A 32 7.10 42.19 -30.70
CA SER A 32 6.58 42.52 -32.03
C SER A 32 6.34 44.03 -32.10
N ILE A 33 7.24 44.74 -32.79
CA ILE A 33 7.04 46.13 -33.20
C ILE A 33 6.11 46.10 -34.41
N SER A 34 4.89 46.59 -34.26
CA SER A 34 3.98 46.83 -35.38
C SER A 34 3.94 48.32 -35.68
N MET A 35 4.51 48.71 -36.82
CA MET A 35 4.44 50.06 -37.38
C MET A 35 3.07 50.22 -38.05
N ALA A 36 2.14 50.89 -37.35
CA ALA A 36 0.87 51.33 -37.93
C ALA A 36 0.91 52.84 -38.14
N THR A 37 0.91 53.24 -39.41
CA THR A 37 0.72 54.61 -39.88
C THR A 37 -0.70 55.07 -39.57
N GLY A 38 -0.86 55.84 -38.49
CA GLY A 38 -2.14 56.37 -38.01
C GLY A 38 -2.30 57.86 -38.27
N ARG A 39 -3.22 58.19 -39.18
CA ARG A 39 -3.71 59.53 -39.54
C ARG A 39 -4.27 60.25 -38.31
N ALA A 40 -3.88 61.51 -38.13
CA ALA A 40 -4.33 62.36 -37.02
C ALA A 40 -5.86 62.50 -37.00
N THR A 41 -6.50 61.93 -35.97
CA THR A 41 -7.86 62.26 -35.55
C THR A 41 -7.81 62.53 -34.06
N THR A 42 -8.26 63.72 -33.69
CA THR A 42 -8.23 64.30 -32.35
C THR A 42 -9.10 63.48 -31.40
N ALA A 43 -8.48 62.73 -30.49
CA ALA A 43 -9.15 62.07 -29.38
C ALA A 43 -9.43 63.08 -28.26
N VAL A 44 -10.70 63.19 -27.86
CA VAL A 44 -11.16 63.90 -26.66
C VAL A 44 -10.56 63.21 -25.42
N PRO A 45 -9.91 63.91 -24.49
CA PRO A 45 -9.39 63.28 -23.28
C PRO A 45 -10.55 62.91 -22.35
N SER A 46 -10.65 61.64 -22.00
CA SER A 46 -11.46 61.19 -20.86
C SER A 46 -10.91 61.78 -19.55
N PRO A 47 -11.79 62.13 -18.58
CA PRO A 47 -11.34 62.77 -17.35
C PRO A 47 -10.41 61.82 -16.57
N PRO A 48 -9.40 62.36 -15.86
CA PRO A 48 -8.44 61.53 -15.14
C PRO A 48 -9.17 60.73 -14.07
N GLN A 49 -9.03 59.40 -14.10
CA GLN A 49 -9.40 58.56 -12.96
C GLN A 49 -8.58 59.03 -11.76
N ARG A 50 -9.27 59.69 -10.82
CA ARG A 50 -8.73 60.18 -9.56
C ARG A 50 -8.10 58.97 -8.84
N ARG A 51 -6.77 58.87 -8.80
CA ARG A 51 -6.08 57.95 -7.89
C ARG A 51 -6.53 58.34 -6.49
N ARG A 52 -7.42 57.54 -5.88
CA ARG A 52 -7.73 57.69 -4.45
C ARG A 52 -6.42 57.44 -3.71
N THR A 53 -5.81 58.53 -3.25
CA THR A 53 -4.71 58.46 -2.29
C THR A 53 -5.33 57.94 -1.00
N MET A 54 -5.10 56.67 -0.67
CA MET A 54 -5.56 56.11 0.59
C MET A 54 -5.00 56.97 1.72
N SER A 55 -5.87 57.35 2.65
CA SER A 55 -5.40 58.05 3.84
C SER A 55 -4.51 57.10 4.66
N ALA A 56 -3.58 57.67 5.44
CA ALA A 56 -2.72 56.87 6.31
C ALA A 56 -3.53 56.00 7.30
N LEU A 57 -4.73 56.43 7.68
CA LEU A 57 -5.66 55.67 8.52
C LEU A 57 -6.26 54.47 7.78
N GLU A 58 -6.74 54.67 6.54
CA GLU A 58 -7.25 53.57 5.71
C GLU A 58 -6.17 52.53 5.43
N ALA A 59 -4.94 52.96 5.13
CA ALA A 59 -3.81 52.06 4.92
C ALA A 59 -3.49 51.22 6.16
N ARG A 60 -3.55 51.82 7.37
CA ARG A 60 -3.36 51.10 8.63
C ARG A 60 -4.49 50.11 8.91
N ILE A 61 -5.74 50.49 8.66
CA ILE A 61 -6.90 49.60 8.82
C ILE A 61 -6.82 48.42 7.85
N SER A 62 -6.48 48.65 6.58
CA SER A 62 -6.29 47.59 5.59
C SER A 62 -5.14 46.66 5.97
N LEU A 63 -4.04 47.18 6.53
CA LEU A 63 -2.93 46.36 7.01
C LEU A 63 -3.35 45.48 8.20
N VAL A 64 -4.08 46.03 9.17
CA VAL A 64 -4.60 45.26 10.31
C VAL A 64 -5.58 44.19 9.84
N ALA A 65 -6.49 44.52 8.92
CA ALA A 65 -7.41 43.55 8.33
C ALA A 65 -6.68 42.45 7.55
N ALA A 66 -5.63 42.80 6.79
CA ALA A 66 -4.80 41.83 6.06
C ALA A 66 -4.04 40.90 7.01
N LEU A 67 -3.45 41.44 8.07
CA LEU A 67 -2.76 40.65 9.10
C LEU A 67 -3.72 39.74 9.86
N ALA A 68 -4.92 40.24 10.22
CA ALA A 68 -5.96 39.44 10.86
C ALA A 68 -6.47 38.32 9.93
N SER A 69 -6.69 38.62 8.65
CA SER A 69 -7.07 37.63 7.64
C SER A 69 -5.97 36.57 7.45
N GLN A 70 -4.70 36.98 7.46
CA GLN A 70 -3.57 36.07 7.33
C GLN A 70 -3.47 35.16 8.56
N ALA A 71 -3.52 35.71 9.77
CA ALA A 71 -3.51 34.96 11.02
C ALA A 71 -4.70 33.98 11.11
N SER A 72 -5.90 34.42 10.72
CA SER A 72 -7.09 33.57 10.68
C SER A 72 -6.93 32.42 9.68
N SER A 73 -6.41 32.69 8.48
CA SER A 73 -6.18 31.65 7.47
C SER A 73 -5.16 30.60 7.92
N VAL A 74 -4.11 31.00 8.65
CA VAL A 74 -3.11 30.08 9.22
C VAL A 74 -3.74 29.25 10.34
N SER A 75 -4.55 29.86 11.21
CA SER A 75 -5.26 29.15 12.27
C SER A 75 -6.28 28.14 11.72
N GLN A 76 -7.03 28.51 10.68
CA GLN A 76 -7.96 27.60 10.01
C GLN A 76 -7.24 26.42 9.35
N ARG A 77 -6.07 26.65 8.73
CA ARG A 77 -5.24 25.56 8.18
C ARG A 77 -4.75 24.61 9.27
N LEU A 78 -4.24 25.14 10.38
CA LEU A 78 -3.80 24.33 11.51
C LEU A 78 -4.94 23.52 12.11
N LEU A 79 -6.13 24.11 12.25
CA LEU A 79 -7.32 23.40 12.72
C LEU A 79 -7.76 22.32 11.73
N LEU A 80 -7.69 22.58 10.42
CA LEU A 80 -7.99 21.57 9.41
C LEU A 80 -6.95 20.46 9.41
N GLU A 81 -5.65 20.77 9.51
CA GLU A 81 -4.59 19.76 9.63
C GLU A 81 -4.79 18.90 10.87
N LEU A 82 -5.08 19.52 12.02
CA LEU A 82 -5.38 18.80 13.25
C LEU A 82 -6.67 17.97 13.13
N ALA A 83 -7.73 18.51 12.53
CA ALA A 83 -8.97 17.78 12.28
C ALA A 83 -8.73 16.59 11.34
N THR A 84 -7.91 16.75 10.30
CA THR A 84 -7.56 15.66 9.38
C THR A 84 -6.69 14.61 10.06
N GLU A 85 -5.72 15.01 10.89
CA GLU A 85 -4.91 14.07 11.66
C GLU A 85 -5.77 13.33 12.68
N THR A 86 -6.56 14.05 13.49
CA THR A 86 -7.47 13.43 14.46
C THR A 86 -8.49 12.50 13.79
N ALA A 87 -9.02 12.86 12.62
CA ALA A 87 -9.92 11.99 11.86
C ALA A 87 -9.27 10.67 11.42
N LYS A 88 -7.95 10.64 11.12
CA LYS A 88 -7.24 9.39 10.81
C LYS A 88 -7.24 8.41 11.99
N TYR A 89 -7.22 8.92 13.23
CA TYR A 89 -7.27 8.09 14.43
C TYR A 89 -8.69 7.69 14.84
N VAL A 90 -9.71 8.49 14.47
CA VAL A 90 -11.12 8.24 14.82
C VAL A 90 -11.78 7.24 13.84
N PHE A 91 -11.38 7.23 12.57
CA PHE A 91 -11.94 6.34 11.55
C PHE A 91 -10.87 5.40 10.97
N PRO A 92 -10.60 4.25 11.60
CA PRO A 92 -9.66 3.29 11.03
C PRO A 92 -10.17 2.75 9.70
N LYS A 93 -9.36 2.85 8.64
CA LYS A 93 -9.77 2.38 7.29
C LYS A 93 -9.88 0.86 7.20
N ASN A 94 -9.04 0.10 7.92
CA ASN A 94 -8.93 -1.36 7.76
C ASN A 94 -8.84 -2.16 9.07
N PHE A 95 -8.59 -1.52 10.23
CA PHE A 95 -8.30 -2.20 11.49
C PHE A 95 -9.03 -1.53 12.67
N GLU A 96 -10.07 -2.16 13.19
CA GLU A 96 -10.74 -1.69 14.40
C GLU A 96 -9.91 -2.08 15.64
N ALA A 97 -9.53 -1.09 16.45
CA ALA A 97 -8.74 -1.31 17.65
C ALA A 97 -9.58 -1.97 18.76
N ARG A 98 -9.11 -3.12 19.27
CA ARG A 98 -9.74 -3.87 20.36
C ARG A 98 -9.15 -3.59 21.73
N THR A 99 -7.87 -3.23 21.74
CA THR A 99 -7.10 -2.95 22.96
C THR A 99 -6.47 -1.58 22.87
N LEU A 100 -6.06 -1.04 24.02
CA LEU A 100 -5.27 0.18 24.04
C LEU A 100 -3.96 0.01 23.24
N GLU A 101 -3.39 -1.20 23.25
CA GLU A 101 -2.22 -1.52 22.44
C GLU A 101 -2.52 -1.33 20.95
N GLU A 102 -3.62 -1.90 20.44
CA GLU A 102 -4.03 -1.74 19.04
C GLU A 102 -4.40 -0.29 18.69
N ALA A 103 -4.97 0.46 19.64
CA ALA A 103 -5.33 1.86 19.43
C ALA A 103 -4.11 2.78 19.24
N LEU A 104 -2.94 2.37 19.74
CA LEU A 104 -1.69 3.11 19.57
C LEU A 104 -0.92 2.69 18.32
N MET A 105 -1.31 1.58 17.67
CA MET A 105 -0.67 1.12 16.45
C MET A 105 -1.03 2.02 15.26
N SER A 106 -0.09 2.15 14.33
CA SER A 106 -0.26 2.89 13.09
C SER A 106 -0.06 1.94 11.91
N VAL A 107 -0.78 2.18 10.81
CA VAL A 107 -0.57 1.45 9.56
C VAL A 107 -0.29 2.48 8.46
N PRO A 108 0.77 2.30 7.65
CA PRO A 108 1.03 3.18 6.51
C PRO A 108 -0.14 3.19 5.51
N ASP A 109 -0.33 4.31 4.81
CA ASP A 109 -1.32 4.42 3.72
C ASP A 109 -0.73 3.79 2.44
N LEU A 110 -0.59 2.46 2.48
CA LEU A 110 -0.12 1.62 1.37
C LEU A 110 -1.19 0.57 1.06
N GLU A 111 -1.16 0.05 -0.17
CA GLU A 111 -2.03 -1.06 -0.55
C GLU A 111 -1.77 -2.25 0.39
N THR A 112 -2.85 -2.88 0.87
CA THR A 112 -2.80 -4.02 1.79
C THR A 112 -3.58 -5.21 1.24
N VAL A 113 -3.22 -6.41 1.70
CA VAL A 113 -3.98 -7.63 1.42
C VAL A 113 -5.42 -7.45 1.87
N LYS A 114 -6.36 -7.79 0.99
CA LYS A 114 -7.80 -7.72 1.25
C LYS A 114 -8.25 -8.94 2.04
N PHE A 115 -9.03 -8.69 3.07
CA PHE A 115 -9.63 -9.74 3.88
C PHE A 115 -11.01 -9.33 4.38
N LYS A 116 -11.83 -10.32 4.69
CA LYS A 116 -13.12 -10.17 5.34
C LYS A 116 -13.04 -10.79 6.72
N VAL A 117 -13.41 -10.04 7.76
CA VAL A 117 -13.53 -10.59 9.12
C VAL A 117 -14.77 -11.48 9.17
N LEU A 118 -14.58 -12.80 9.35
CA LEU A 118 -15.67 -13.75 9.52
C LEU A 118 -16.17 -13.76 10.96
N SER A 119 -15.24 -13.66 11.91
CA SER A 119 -15.57 -13.69 13.32
C SER A 119 -14.53 -12.99 14.18
N ARG A 120 -14.97 -12.41 15.29
CA ARG A 120 -14.11 -11.80 16.30
C ARG A 120 -14.21 -12.60 17.60
N ARG A 121 -13.06 -12.93 18.17
CA ARG A 121 -12.91 -13.50 19.51
C ARG A 121 -12.17 -12.50 20.40
N ASP A 122 -12.16 -12.76 21.70
CA ASP A 122 -11.48 -11.89 22.67
C ASP A 122 -9.98 -11.74 22.39
N GLN A 123 -9.33 -12.79 21.87
CA GLN A 123 -7.88 -12.85 21.71
C GLN A 123 -7.40 -12.78 20.26
N TYR A 124 -8.26 -13.07 19.28
CA TYR A 124 -7.88 -13.16 17.86
C TYR A 124 -9.07 -12.90 16.95
N GLU A 125 -8.79 -12.71 15.67
CA GLU A 125 -9.79 -12.56 14.61
C GLU A 125 -9.72 -13.73 13.65
N ILE A 126 -10.87 -14.23 13.20
CA ILE A 126 -10.95 -15.13 12.06
C ILE A 126 -11.23 -14.29 10.81
N ARG A 127 -10.34 -14.39 9.83
CA ARG A 127 -10.38 -13.62 8.59
C ARG A 127 -10.35 -14.55 7.40
N GLU A 128 -11.21 -14.31 6.42
CA GLU A 128 -11.09 -14.87 5.08
C GLU A 128 -10.22 -13.93 4.26
N VAL A 129 -9.09 -14.41 3.77
CA VAL A 129 -8.14 -13.64 2.97
C VAL A 129 -8.42 -13.89 1.50
N GLU A 130 -8.57 -12.82 0.71
CA GLU A 130 -8.75 -12.93 -0.75
C GLU A 130 -7.45 -13.43 -1.41
N PRO A 131 -7.50 -14.10 -2.57
CA PRO A 131 -6.29 -14.49 -3.30
C PRO A 131 -5.41 -13.28 -3.64
N TYR A 132 -4.10 -13.43 -3.49
CA TYR A 132 -3.12 -12.39 -3.79
C TYR A 132 -1.82 -12.99 -4.30
N PHE A 133 -1.01 -12.17 -4.96
CA PHE A 133 0.31 -12.58 -5.44
C PHE A 133 1.39 -12.09 -4.48
N ILE A 134 2.43 -12.90 -4.30
CA ILE A 134 3.61 -12.55 -3.53
C ILE A 134 4.87 -12.73 -4.35
N ALA A 135 5.87 -11.90 -4.09
CA ALA A 135 7.26 -12.19 -4.43
C ALA A 135 7.97 -12.69 -3.17
N GLU A 136 8.50 -13.90 -3.20
CA GLU A 136 9.14 -14.55 -2.06
C GLU A 136 10.61 -14.87 -2.33
N THR A 137 11.42 -14.83 -1.27
CA THR A 137 12.82 -15.27 -1.29
C THR A 137 13.17 -16.00 0.02
N THR A 138 14.14 -16.91 -0.06
CA THR A 138 14.65 -17.64 1.11
C THR A 138 15.61 -16.75 1.89
N MET A 139 15.48 -16.73 3.21
CA MET A 139 16.31 -15.93 4.10
C MET A 139 17.65 -16.61 4.42
N SER A 140 18.74 -15.84 4.32
CA SER A 140 20.09 -16.24 4.71
C SER A 140 20.30 -16.03 6.20
N GLY A 141 19.83 -16.97 7.03
CA GLY A 141 19.97 -16.87 8.48
C GLY A 141 19.70 -18.19 9.19
N LYS A 142 20.22 -18.34 10.41
CA LYS A 142 19.89 -19.47 11.29
C LYS A 142 18.53 -19.32 11.96
N THR A 143 18.05 -18.08 12.11
CA THR A 143 16.77 -17.73 12.72
C THR A 143 15.94 -16.85 11.78
N GLY A 144 14.64 -16.71 12.06
CA GLY A 144 13.71 -16.02 11.16
C GLY A 144 13.80 -14.51 11.23
N PHE A 145 14.25 -13.99 12.36
CA PHE A 145 14.30 -12.56 12.64
C PHE A 145 15.72 -12.07 12.93
N ASP A 146 16.74 -12.78 12.41
CA ASP A 146 18.10 -12.26 12.35
C ASP A 146 18.14 -11.00 11.47
N PHE A 147 18.75 -9.94 11.99
CA PHE A 147 18.79 -8.64 11.31
C PHE A 147 19.50 -8.71 9.96
N ASN A 148 20.60 -9.46 9.86
CA ASN A 148 21.39 -9.52 8.63
C ASN A 148 20.64 -10.30 7.54
N GLY A 149 20.13 -11.49 7.89
CA GLY A 149 19.33 -12.30 6.97
C GLY A 149 18.07 -11.58 6.49
N ALA A 150 17.32 -10.97 7.43
CA ALA A 150 16.13 -10.19 7.11
C ALA A 150 16.46 -8.98 6.20
N SER A 151 17.52 -8.23 6.49
CA SER A 151 17.90 -7.08 5.68
C SER A 151 18.35 -7.48 4.27
N GLN A 152 19.07 -8.60 4.12
CA GLN A 152 19.50 -9.10 2.81
C GLN A 152 18.29 -9.50 1.96
N SER A 153 17.38 -10.30 2.50
CA SER A 153 16.16 -10.73 1.80
C SER A 153 15.24 -9.56 1.46
N PHE A 154 15.09 -8.60 2.38
CA PHE A 154 14.33 -7.38 2.12
C PHE A 154 14.90 -6.62 0.92
N ASN A 155 16.24 -6.45 0.87
CA ASN A 155 16.89 -5.74 -0.23
C ASN A 155 16.71 -6.47 -1.57
N VAL A 156 16.80 -7.79 -1.60
CA VAL A 156 16.57 -8.58 -2.82
C VAL A 156 15.14 -8.36 -3.37
N LEU A 157 14.13 -8.42 -2.50
CA LEU A 157 12.74 -8.16 -2.89
C LEU A 157 12.49 -6.70 -3.28
N ALA A 158 13.10 -5.76 -2.56
CA ALA A 158 13.01 -4.33 -2.88
C ALA A 158 13.64 -4.02 -4.24
N GLU A 159 14.80 -4.61 -4.56
CA GLU A 159 15.44 -4.46 -5.86
C GLU A 159 14.55 -4.94 -7.01
N TYR A 160 13.88 -6.08 -6.84
CA TYR A 160 12.88 -6.57 -7.78
C TYR A 160 11.75 -5.54 -8.00
N LEU A 161 11.20 -5.00 -6.91
CA LEU A 161 10.12 -4.02 -6.94
C LEU A 161 10.55 -2.69 -7.58
N PHE A 162 11.82 -2.29 -7.40
CA PHE A 162 12.37 -1.03 -7.90
C PHE A 162 13.11 -1.13 -9.25
N GLY A 163 12.87 -2.19 -10.02
CA GLY A 163 13.28 -2.26 -11.44
C GLY A 163 14.30 -3.34 -11.78
N LYS A 164 14.72 -4.21 -10.85
CA LYS A 164 15.46 -5.45 -11.17
C LYS A 164 14.52 -6.59 -11.60
N ASN A 165 13.58 -6.26 -12.48
CA ASN A 165 12.70 -7.20 -13.17
C ASN A 165 12.93 -7.14 -14.68
N THR A 166 12.31 -8.03 -15.45
CA THR A 166 12.52 -8.15 -16.90
C THR A 166 12.11 -6.89 -17.68
N THR A 167 11.10 -6.17 -17.21
CA THR A 167 10.57 -4.96 -17.85
C THR A 167 11.25 -3.66 -17.38
N LYS A 168 12.11 -3.73 -16.33
CA LYS A 168 12.70 -2.57 -15.64
C LYS A 168 11.66 -1.62 -15.05
N GLU A 169 10.48 -2.13 -14.76
CA GLU A 169 9.37 -1.35 -14.21
C GLU A 169 9.54 -1.13 -12.70
N LYS A 170 9.17 0.06 -12.22
CA LYS A 170 9.11 0.37 -10.79
C LYS A 170 7.68 0.18 -10.31
N MET A 171 7.49 -0.76 -9.40
CA MET A 171 6.21 -1.12 -8.80
C MET A 171 6.03 -0.36 -7.47
N GLU A 172 4.78 -0.14 -7.06
CA GLU A 172 4.46 0.46 -5.76
C GLU A 172 4.77 -0.49 -4.61
N MET A 173 5.17 0.08 -3.46
CA MET A 173 5.27 -0.66 -2.21
C MET A 173 3.88 -1.01 -1.69
N THR A 174 3.79 -2.18 -1.06
CA THR A 174 2.58 -2.70 -0.42
C THR A 174 2.88 -3.08 1.02
N THR A 175 1.84 -3.43 1.78
CA THR A 175 1.93 -3.97 3.13
C THR A 175 1.03 -5.20 3.26
N PRO A 176 1.28 -6.09 4.22
CA PRO A 176 2.49 -6.21 5.05
C PRO A 176 3.65 -6.89 4.31
N VAL A 177 4.82 -6.91 4.94
CA VAL A 177 5.90 -7.86 4.63
C VAL A 177 5.67 -9.12 5.44
N PHE A 178 5.61 -10.27 4.78
CA PHE A 178 5.41 -11.56 5.43
C PHE A 178 6.75 -12.24 5.72
N THR A 179 6.82 -12.92 6.85
CA THR A 179 7.90 -13.83 7.21
C THR A 179 7.29 -15.13 7.73
N ARG A 180 7.65 -16.26 7.11
CA ARG A 180 7.13 -17.59 7.48
C ARG A 180 8.25 -18.62 7.51
N LYS A 181 8.07 -19.67 8.31
CA LYS A 181 8.93 -20.86 8.20
C LYS A 181 8.60 -21.59 6.91
N ALA A 182 9.61 -21.93 6.11
CA ALA A 182 9.43 -22.84 5.00
C ALA A 182 9.00 -24.19 5.59
N GLN A 183 7.87 -24.71 5.12
CA GLN A 183 7.53 -26.09 5.41
C GLN A 183 8.59 -26.97 4.75
N SER A 184 9.18 -27.86 5.53
CA SER A 184 9.92 -29.00 5.00
C SER A 184 8.90 -29.96 4.42
N ASP A 185 8.31 -29.59 3.28
CA ASP A 185 7.44 -30.48 2.54
C ASP A 185 8.30 -31.66 2.12
N GLY A 186 8.17 -32.76 2.86
CA GLY A 186 8.57 -34.11 2.46
C GLY A 186 7.78 -34.60 1.25
N VAL A 187 7.39 -33.71 0.33
CA VAL A 187 6.89 -34.04 -0.99
C VAL A 187 8.09 -34.56 -1.76
N LYS A 188 8.27 -35.87 -1.64
CA LYS A 188 9.00 -36.73 -2.54
C LYS A 188 8.42 -36.47 -3.94
N MET A 189 8.97 -35.49 -4.66
CA MET A 189 8.75 -35.34 -6.09
C MET A 189 9.40 -36.53 -6.76
N GLU A 190 8.66 -37.63 -6.87
CA GLU A 190 8.89 -38.59 -7.93
C GLU A 190 8.64 -37.83 -9.23
N MET A 191 9.70 -37.42 -9.93
CA MET A 191 9.89 -37.67 -11.35
C MET A 191 11.24 -37.11 -11.86
N THR A 192 12.06 -38.06 -12.31
CA THR A 192 13.13 -37.99 -13.30
C THR A 192 14.34 -37.08 -13.06
N THR A 193 15.49 -37.76 -12.98
CA THR A 193 16.89 -37.32 -12.99
C THR A 193 17.50 -36.97 -11.62
N PRO A 194 18.43 -37.79 -11.08
CA PRO A 194 19.01 -37.53 -9.77
C PRO A 194 20.06 -36.44 -9.90
N VAL A 195 19.72 -35.22 -9.51
CA VAL A 195 20.74 -34.26 -9.08
C VAL A 195 20.95 -34.53 -7.60
N ILE A 196 22.17 -34.96 -7.25
CA ILE A 196 22.64 -35.07 -5.86
C ILE A 196 22.62 -33.65 -5.28
N THR A 197 21.46 -33.23 -4.79
CA THR A 197 21.38 -32.20 -3.77
C THR A 197 21.52 -32.95 -2.47
N THR A 198 22.74 -32.92 -1.95
CA THR A 198 23.05 -33.19 -0.56
C THR A 198 21.89 -32.69 0.28
N ARG A 199 21.23 -33.60 1.00
CA ARG A 199 20.32 -33.26 2.09
C ARG A 199 21.14 -32.43 3.09
N LEU A 200 21.20 -31.13 2.84
CA LEU A 200 21.62 -30.15 3.82
C LEU A 200 20.49 -30.16 4.84
N GLU A 201 20.72 -30.97 5.87
CA GLU A 201 20.24 -30.87 7.25
C GLU A 201 19.06 -29.91 7.47
N ASP A 202 18.01 -30.43 8.12
CA ASP A 202 16.82 -29.75 8.66
C ASP A 202 17.14 -28.43 9.39
N GLN A 203 17.56 -27.41 8.66
CA GLN A 203 17.59 -26.04 9.10
C GLN A 203 16.26 -25.45 8.67
N ASP A 204 15.46 -25.05 9.65
CA ASP A 204 14.26 -24.22 9.49
C ASP A 204 14.59 -23.02 8.60
N LYS A 205 14.43 -23.17 7.28
CA LYS A 205 14.68 -22.08 6.33
C LYS A 205 13.50 -21.14 6.44
N TRP A 206 13.78 -19.87 6.67
CA TRP A 206 12.75 -18.85 6.68
C TRP A 206 12.56 -18.25 5.28
N GLN A 207 11.35 -17.80 5.00
CA GLN A 207 11.01 -17.12 3.77
C GLN A 207 10.45 -15.75 4.09
N MET A 208 10.87 -14.77 3.29
CA MET A 208 10.31 -13.43 3.30
C MET A 208 9.52 -13.21 2.02
N SER A 209 8.36 -12.55 2.13
CA SER A 209 7.49 -12.30 1.00
C SER A 209 6.94 -10.88 1.00
N PHE A 210 6.96 -10.23 -0.17
CA PHE A 210 6.28 -8.96 -0.41
C PHE A 210 4.99 -9.20 -1.16
N VAL A 211 3.94 -8.47 -0.79
CA VAL A 211 2.67 -8.49 -1.52
C VAL A 211 2.85 -7.75 -2.85
N ILE A 212 2.39 -8.35 -3.94
CA ILE A 212 2.39 -7.69 -5.24
C ILE A 212 1.17 -6.75 -5.31
N PRO A 213 1.31 -5.50 -5.80
CA PRO A 213 0.18 -4.61 -6.02
C PRO A 213 -0.89 -5.27 -6.91
N SER A 214 -2.16 -5.14 -6.56
CA SER A 214 -3.26 -5.87 -7.22
C SER A 214 -3.38 -5.57 -8.71
N LYS A 215 -2.89 -4.41 -9.18
CA LYS A 215 -2.87 -4.04 -10.60
C LYS A 215 -2.02 -4.97 -11.48
N TYR A 216 -1.02 -5.66 -10.91
CA TYR A 216 -0.16 -6.59 -11.64
C TYR A 216 -0.75 -8.00 -11.65
N GLY A 217 -1.07 -8.54 -10.48
CA GLY A 217 -1.55 -9.91 -10.32
C GLY A 217 -0.67 -10.93 -11.05
N ALA A 218 -1.28 -11.78 -11.86
CA ALA A 218 -0.59 -12.78 -12.69
C ALA A 218 0.34 -12.20 -13.76
N ASN A 219 0.15 -10.93 -14.15
CA ASN A 219 0.96 -10.25 -15.16
C ASN A 219 2.17 -9.51 -14.57
N SER A 220 2.59 -9.88 -13.37
CA SER A 220 3.76 -9.30 -12.71
C SER A 220 5.02 -9.50 -13.55
N PRO A 221 5.90 -8.49 -13.65
CA PRO A 221 7.13 -8.62 -14.40
C PRO A 221 8.02 -9.67 -13.75
N LEU A 222 8.69 -10.52 -14.52
CA LEU A 222 9.48 -11.60 -13.95
C LEU A 222 10.72 -11.05 -13.23
N PRO A 223 11.12 -11.63 -12.08
CA PRO A 223 12.35 -11.25 -11.41
C PRO A 223 13.57 -11.63 -12.25
N LYS A 224 14.63 -10.82 -12.19
CA LYS A 224 15.93 -11.18 -12.78
C LYS A 224 16.80 -12.01 -11.84
N ASP A 225 16.57 -11.87 -10.54
CA ASP A 225 17.25 -12.65 -9.53
C ASP A 225 16.58 -14.03 -9.42
N PRO A 226 17.31 -15.14 -9.65
CA PRO A 226 16.75 -16.49 -9.60
C PRO A 226 16.33 -16.94 -8.18
N SER A 227 16.73 -16.21 -7.13
CA SER A 227 16.30 -16.48 -5.75
C SER A 227 14.90 -15.96 -5.43
N VAL A 228 14.34 -15.09 -6.28
CA VAL A 228 12.99 -14.55 -6.12
C VAL A 228 12.01 -15.36 -6.95
N ARG A 229 10.92 -15.80 -6.31
CA ARG A 229 9.81 -16.49 -6.98
C ARG A 229 8.53 -15.69 -6.80
N ILE A 230 7.69 -15.69 -7.82
CA ILE A 230 6.34 -15.13 -7.75
C ILE A 230 5.38 -16.29 -7.56
N THR A 231 4.56 -16.22 -6.52
CA THR A 231 3.61 -17.28 -6.17
C THR A 231 2.24 -16.67 -5.92
N GLU A 232 1.18 -17.36 -6.34
CA GLU A 232 -0.19 -17.03 -5.95
C GLU A 232 -0.48 -17.67 -4.60
N VAL A 233 -0.95 -16.87 -3.65
CA VAL A 233 -1.54 -17.35 -2.41
C VAL A 233 -3.04 -17.49 -2.65
N PRO A 234 -3.60 -18.72 -2.60
CA PRO A 234 -5.02 -18.92 -2.79
C PRO A 234 -5.83 -18.32 -1.64
N ARG A 235 -7.15 -18.29 -1.80
CA ARG A 235 -8.05 -17.92 -0.71
C ARG A 235 -7.81 -18.86 0.47
N LYS A 236 -7.58 -18.28 1.65
CA LYS A 236 -7.37 -19.00 2.90
C LYS A 236 -8.10 -18.34 4.06
N ILE A 237 -8.41 -19.12 5.09
CA ILE A 237 -8.97 -18.60 6.34
C ILE A 237 -7.86 -18.60 7.38
N VAL A 238 -7.66 -17.47 8.06
CA VAL A 238 -6.61 -17.32 9.05
C VAL A 238 -7.16 -16.84 10.38
N ALA A 239 -6.57 -17.34 11.46
CA ALA A 239 -6.70 -16.74 12.79
C ALA A 239 -5.53 -15.77 12.99
N ALA A 240 -5.83 -14.48 13.20
CA ALA A 240 -4.84 -13.41 13.28
C ALA A 240 -4.87 -12.67 14.64
N VAL A 241 -3.69 -12.35 15.16
CA VAL A 241 -3.48 -11.57 16.39
C VAL A 241 -2.54 -10.41 16.10
N ALA A 242 -2.97 -9.19 16.42
CA ALA A 242 -2.14 -8.00 16.31
C ALA A 242 -1.31 -7.75 17.57
N PHE A 243 -0.13 -7.16 17.39
CA PHE A 243 0.76 -6.77 18.47
C PHE A 243 1.75 -5.69 18.09
N SER A 244 2.23 -4.97 19.10
CA SER A 244 3.22 -3.90 18.96
C SER A 244 4.61 -4.35 19.39
N GLY A 245 5.61 -3.50 19.15
CA GLY A 245 6.99 -3.73 19.55
C GLY A 245 7.84 -4.40 18.48
N PHE A 246 8.92 -5.03 18.93
CA PHE A 246 9.88 -5.73 18.08
C PHE A 246 9.44 -7.17 17.84
N VAL A 247 9.67 -7.65 16.62
CA VAL A 247 9.46 -9.05 16.26
C VAL A 247 10.77 -9.80 16.50
N THR A 248 10.73 -10.78 17.41
CA THR A 248 11.84 -11.69 17.71
C THR A 248 11.34 -13.12 17.68
N ASP A 249 12.23 -14.10 17.46
CA ASP A 249 11.86 -15.51 17.45
C ASP A 249 11.16 -15.95 18.75
N GLU A 250 11.61 -15.43 19.90
CA GLU A 250 11.01 -15.70 21.21
C GLU A 250 9.59 -15.14 21.32
N GLU A 251 9.38 -13.89 20.88
CA GLU A 251 8.08 -13.24 20.94
C GLU A 251 7.08 -13.91 19.99
N VAL A 252 7.53 -14.28 18.80
CA VAL A 252 6.72 -15.03 17.83
C VAL A 252 6.33 -16.38 18.41
N LYS A 253 7.27 -17.16 18.95
CA LYS A 253 6.98 -18.45 19.58
C LYS A 253 5.99 -18.33 20.75
N ARG A 254 6.15 -17.30 21.59
CA ARG A 254 5.27 -17.03 22.73
C ARG A 254 3.84 -16.73 22.28
N ARG A 255 3.67 -15.86 21.26
CA ARG A 255 2.36 -15.47 20.74
C ARG A 255 1.69 -16.58 19.92
N GLU A 256 2.46 -17.28 19.10
CA GLU A 256 1.98 -18.47 18.39
C GLU A 256 1.42 -19.50 19.36
N SER A 257 2.17 -19.82 20.44
CA SER A 257 1.74 -20.79 21.44
C SER A 257 0.41 -20.39 22.09
N LYS A 258 0.26 -19.11 22.46
CA LYS A 258 -1.00 -18.56 22.99
C LYS A 258 -2.15 -18.64 21.99
N LEU A 259 -1.90 -18.31 20.73
CA LEU A 259 -2.91 -18.38 19.68
C LEU A 259 -3.37 -19.83 19.46
N ARG A 260 -2.45 -20.79 19.39
CA ARG A 260 -2.78 -22.23 19.28
C ARG A 260 -3.59 -22.71 20.48
N GLU A 261 -3.23 -22.30 21.69
CA GLU A 261 -4.00 -22.62 22.91
C GLU A 261 -5.42 -22.04 22.89
N ALA A 262 -5.58 -20.81 22.40
CA ALA A 262 -6.88 -20.17 22.25
C ALA A 262 -7.74 -20.86 21.18
N LEU A 263 -7.14 -21.28 20.07
CA LEU A 263 -7.82 -22.01 18.98
C LEU A 263 -8.25 -23.42 19.38
N LYS A 264 -7.52 -24.10 20.27
CA LYS A 264 -7.97 -25.40 20.83
C LYS A 264 -9.33 -25.31 21.53
N LYS A 265 -9.64 -24.15 22.10
CA LYS A 265 -10.91 -23.88 22.81
C LYS A 265 -12.00 -23.35 21.88
N ASP A 266 -11.69 -23.05 20.62
CA ASP A 266 -12.69 -22.57 19.66
C ASP A 266 -13.62 -23.69 19.24
N GLY A 267 -14.93 -23.42 19.18
CA GLY A 267 -15.94 -24.40 18.82
C GLY A 267 -16.17 -24.54 17.31
N GLN A 268 -15.65 -23.63 16.49
CA GLN A 268 -15.96 -23.51 15.06
C GLN A 268 -14.75 -23.71 14.16
N PHE A 269 -13.56 -23.30 14.60
CA PHE A 269 -12.34 -23.37 13.81
C PHE A 269 -11.26 -24.19 14.51
N GLN A 270 -10.42 -24.86 13.73
CA GLN A 270 -9.20 -25.51 14.20
C GLN A 270 -8.02 -25.14 13.32
N VAL A 271 -6.83 -25.25 13.89
CA VAL A 271 -5.59 -25.01 13.15
C VAL A 271 -5.39 -26.12 12.13
N GLU A 272 -5.15 -25.74 10.87
CA GLU A 272 -4.86 -26.70 9.81
C GLU A 272 -3.56 -27.48 10.12
N GLU A 273 -3.57 -28.77 9.84
CA GLU A 273 -2.43 -29.64 10.14
C GLU A 273 -1.20 -29.22 9.31
N GLY A 274 -0.03 -29.21 9.95
CA GLY A 274 1.22 -28.81 9.30
C GLY A 274 1.37 -27.30 9.07
N THR A 275 0.37 -26.46 9.40
CA THR A 275 0.49 -25.01 9.18
C THR A 275 1.59 -24.38 10.01
N SER A 276 2.42 -23.59 9.32
CA SER A 276 3.48 -22.78 9.92
C SER A 276 2.97 -21.40 10.30
N VAL A 277 3.55 -20.81 11.33
CA VAL A 277 3.27 -19.43 11.70
C VAL A 277 3.71 -18.46 10.61
N GLU A 278 2.83 -17.52 10.28
CA GLU A 278 3.08 -16.41 9.38
C GLU A 278 3.10 -15.10 10.18
N VAL A 279 4.10 -14.27 9.96
CA VAL A 279 4.27 -12.98 10.64
C VAL A 279 4.17 -11.86 9.62
N ALA A 280 3.25 -10.94 9.83
CA ALA A 280 3.02 -9.77 9.00
C ALA A 280 3.56 -8.51 9.69
N GLN A 281 4.49 -7.81 9.04
CA GLN A 281 5.05 -6.55 9.52
C GLN A 281 4.60 -5.41 8.60
N TYR A 282 3.87 -4.43 9.16
CA TYR A 282 3.26 -3.36 8.37
C TYR A 282 4.12 -2.10 8.29
N ASN A 283 4.92 -1.86 9.33
CA ASN A 283 5.55 -0.56 9.53
C ASN A 283 7.01 -0.53 9.07
N PRO A 284 7.47 0.64 8.57
CA PRO A 284 8.86 0.83 8.23
C PRO A 284 9.77 0.88 9.48
N PRO A 285 11.09 0.67 9.31
CA PRO A 285 12.03 0.51 10.42
C PRO A 285 12.23 1.75 11.31
N PHE A 286 11.76 2.93 10.92
CA PHE A 286 11.83 4.16 11.73
C PHE A 286 10.60 4.37 12.62
N THR A 287 9.57 3.53 12.50
CA THR A 287 8.35 3.64 13.33
C THR A 287 8.67 3.33 14.79
N LEU A 288 8.13 4.12 15.71
CA LEU A 288 8.31 3.90 17.15
C LEU A 288 7.76 2.51 17.55
N PRO A 289 8.43 1.74 18.42
CA PRO A 289 8.07 0.35 18.69
C PRO A 289 6.60 0.15 19.10
N PHE A 290 6.07 0.99 19.99
CA PHE A 290 4.69 0.89 20.46
C PHE A 290 3.64 1.31 19.40
N GLN A 291 4.06 1.98 18.32
CA GLN A 291 3.19 2.34 17.19
C GLN A 291 3.26 1.34 16.04
N ARG A 292 4.13 0.33 16.14
CA ARG A 292 4.20 -0.71 15.11
C ARG A 292 3.01 -1.64 15.24
N ARG A 293 2.41 -1.96 14.10
CA ARG A 293 1.51 -3.08 13.91
C ARG A 293 2.30 -4.24 13.34
N ASN A 294 2.35 -5.31 14.10
CA ASN A 294 2.73 -6.63 13.64
C ASN A 294 1.54 -7.55 13.83
N GLU A 295 1.41 -8.58 13.01
CA GLU A 295 0.40 -9.61 13.19
C GLU A 295 1.05 -10.99 13.10
N ILE A 296 0.54 -11.92 13.91
CA ILE A 296 0.81 -13.35 13.78
C ILE A 296 -0.47 -14.03 13.32
N SER A 297 -0.35 -14.85 12.29
CA SER A 297 -1.45 -15.63 11.74
C SER A 297 -1.13 -17.12 11.63
N LEU A 298 -2.18 -17.92 11.79
CA LEU A 298 -2.19 -19.36 11.51
C LEU A 298 -3.35 -19.65 10.58
N GLU A 299 -3.13 -20.53 9.60
CA GLU A 299 -4.21 -21.03 8.77
C GLU A 299 -5.14 -21.93 9.58
N VAL A 300 -6.43 -21.78 9.35
CA VAL A 300 -7.47 -22.50 10.06
C VAL A 300 -8.52 -23.02 9.10
N GLU A 301 -9.11 -24.14 9.46
CA GLU A 301 -10.24 -24.73 8.77
C GLU A 301 -11.47 -24.73 9.67
N SER A 302 -12.65 -24.79 9.06
CA SER A 302 -13.88 -25.00 9.81
C SER A 302 -13.88 -26.41 10.37
N LYS A 303 -14.24 -26.56 11.65
CA LYS A 303 -14.62 -27.86 12.19
C LYS A 303 -15.91 -28.26 11.49
N GLU A 304 -15.84 -29.24 10.59
CA GLU A 304 -17.06 -29.89 10.11
C GLU A 304 -17.80 -30.45 11.33
N GLN A 305 -19.05 -30.00 11.51
CA GLN A 305 -19.95 -30.54 12.54
C GLN A 305 -20.58 -31.84 12.08
#